data_AF-A0A2A2I0V1-F1
#
_entry.id   AF-A0A2A2I0V1-F1
#
_cell.length_a   1.000
_cell.length_b   1.000
_cell.length_c   1.000
_cell.angle_alpha   90.00
_cell.angle_beta   90.00
_cell.angle_gamma   90.00
#
_symmetry.space_group_name_H-M   'P 1'
#
loop_
_entity.id
_entity.type
_entity.pdbx_description
1 polymer ?
#
loop_
_entity_poly.entity_id
_entity_poly.type
_entity_poly.pdbx_seq_one_letter_code
_entity_poly.pdbx_strand_id
1 'polypeptide(L)'
;MHAPDQTPESQADVVDAILEGLRVPELPYPAGRTLPEDAADWTQILRESWQGQHDARVIELLRQDERLWSVRQVNAAYLADRVMDVFLSTSGLHPSLVTRAARLRFLLAWQVNRSGALALSHDNPIHDWLDGLVSLRGWSDSGGRSARQLLRRLDDLMPAVDECFRAGETTALTRFVSEWAEDQRRQQSRIGKLRQRLLETEQGASRQRAADQTARALIGRAIRDRRLPTVILDFIHHIWLPLLRQAIWSQGMESDSARRASRLLEWLVWIGDPTLSDGDRQRLYHVGEKLTDHLSEIGQQILGKPLDRQTLSGLDELLVARIRGESPALETADAGDFDLRWLTPEAVDPARVDALSHQWYVSGSGADEQRRYFFAYLEPSSDVLWTNGEGVKLGVMAWDAFESALERGELKPLPAVTPFGQVVREAVQALGQVLATQKRQREEARRQARERAEAIRRKKEEETRRREAEEQARREAEEKRVAVEAAERQAAEEAEAARQEEAARKEIREAISKLKLGAWIERSSAGADPTKLKLAVRINASRKLVFVDRLGLNRTEMTETDLEERIYEGSARLLSQEAEFEDTLSRVVGRIRVGR
;
A
#
# COMPACT_ATOMS: atom_id res chain seq x y z
N MET A 1 -2.75 -2.01 -34.87
CA MET A 1 -2.90 -1.37 -33.54
C MET A 1 -2.11 -2.22 -32.55
N HIS A 2 -0.79 -2.04 -32.51
CA HIS A 2 0.05 -2.74 -31.54
C HIS A 2 -0.15 -2.07 -30.18
N ALA A 3 -0.59 -2.85 -29.20
CA ALA A 3 -0.48 -2.47 -27.81
C ALA A 3 1.00 -2.18 -27.51
N PRO A 4 1.32 -1.09 -26.79
CA PRO A 4 2.71 -0.83 -26.43
C PRO A 4 3.18 -1.96 -25.54
N ASP A 5 4.28 -2.59 -25.98
CA ASP A 5 5.08 -3.56 -25.25
C ASP A 5 5.56 -2.89 -23.95
N GLN A 6 4.86 -3.17 -22.85
CA GLN A 6 5.29 -2.75 -21.53
C GLN A 6 6.41 -3.70 -21.11
N THR A 7 7.66 -3.28 -21.36
CA THR A 7 8.80 -3.83 -20.62
C THR A 7 8.45 -3.82 -19.13
N PRO A 8 8.66 -4.92 -18.39
CA PRO A 8 8.39 -4.92 -16.96
C PRO A 8 9.23 -3.80 -16.34
N GLU A 9 8.56 -2.80 -15.76
CA GLU A 9 9.21 -1.73 -14.99
C GLU A 9 10.14 -2.42 -13.99
N SER A 10 11.43 -2.04 -13.99
CA SER A 10 12.36 -2.63 -13.03
C SER A 10 11.92 -2.21 -11.63
N GLN A 11 12.21 -3.03 -10.61
CA GLN A 11 11.89 -2.68 -9.22
C GLN A 11 12.46 -1.30 -8.84
N ALA A 12 13.59 -0.90 -9.45
CA ALA A 12 14.18 0.41 -9.24
C ALA A 12 13.29 1.55 -9.77
N ASP A 13 12.76 1.40 -10.98
CA ASP A 13 11.85 2.39 -11.58
C ASP A 13 10.58 2.56 -10.74
N VAL A 14 10.05 1.45 -10.19
CA VAL A 14 8.88 1.48 -9.32
C VAL A 14 9.17 2.23 -8.02
N VAL A 15 10.34 2.02 -7.40
CA VAL A 15 10.73 2.73 -6.17
C VAL A 15 10.83 4.23 -6.43
N ASP A 16 11.53 4.66 -7.48
CA ASP A 16 11.65 6.08 -7.77
C ASP A 16 10.30 6.72 -8.15
N ALA A 17 9.45 6.00 -8.89
CA ALA A 17 8.09 6.43 -9.18
C ALA A 17 7.24 6.58 -7.89
N ILE A 18 7.40 5.69 -6.91
CA ILE A 18 6.76 5.81 -5.59
C ILE A 18 7.25 7.07 -4.89
N LEU A 19 8.56 7.26 -4.81
CA LEU A 19 9.18 8.37 -4.11
C LEU A 19 8.74 9.73 -4.66
N GLU A 20 8.57 9.87 -5.96
CA GLU A 20 8.14 11.12 -6.60
C GLU A 20 6.61 11.29 -6.67
N GLY A 21 5.89 10.19 -6.89
CA GLY A 21 4.51 10.23 -7.39
C GLY A 21 3.42 9.89 -6.38
N LEU A 22 3.76 9.11 -5.35
CA LEU A 22 2.76 8.60 -4.39
C LEU A 22 2.20 9.75 -3.54
N ARG A 23 0.89 9.73 -3.32
CA ARG A 23 0.20 10.61 -2.35
C ARG A 23 -0.70 9.79 -1.45
N VAL A 24 -0.34 9.66 -0.18
CA VAL A 24 -1.14 8.98 0.84
C VAL A 24 -1.94 10.02 1.65
N PRO A 25 -3.26 9.85 1.88
CA PRO A 25 -4.04 10.75 2.70
C PRO A 25 -3.42 10.98 4.10
N GLU A 26 -3.64 12.16 4.68
CA GLU A 26 -3.15 12.54 6.02
C GLU A 26 -1.62 12.64 6.18
N LEU A 27 -0.81 12.44 5.13
CA LEU A 27 0.63 12.67 5.22
C LEU A 27 1.00 14.14 5.00
N PRO A 28 2.10 14.65 5.61
CA PRO A 28 2.48 16.06 5.59
C PRO A 28 3.12 16.46 4.25
N TYR A 29 2.38 16.30 3.14
CA TYR A 29 2.83 16.74 1.82
C TYR A 29 2.78 18.28 1.70
N PRO A 30 3.73 18.87 0.96
CA PRO A 30 3.75 20.30 0.76
C PRO A 30 2.62 20.74 -0.18
N ALA A 31 2.10 21.95 0.03
CA ALA A 31 1.12 22.56 -0.86
C ALA A 31 1.80 23.00 -2.17
N GLY A 32 1.70 22.18 -3.22
CA GLY A 32 2.25 22.48 -4.54
C GLY A 32 3.54 21.72 -4.86
N ARG A 33 4.32 22.22 -5.83
CA ARG A 33 5.55 21.58 -6.29
C ARG A 33 6.73 22.28 -5.62
N THR A 34 7.20 21.76 -4.49
CA THR A 34 8.43 22.20 -3.84
C THR A 34 9.63 21.81 -4.69
N LEU A 35 10.53 22.75 -4.99
CA LEU A 35 11.81 22.40 -5.60
C LEU A 35 12.67 21.67 -4.57
N PRO A 36 13.58 20.78 -4.99
CA PRO A 36 14.48 20.08 -4.07
C PRO A 36 15.31 21.02 -3.16
N GLU A 37 15.61 22.23 -3.64
CA GLU A 37 16.37 23.25 -2.89
C GLU A 37 15.55 23.94 -1.78
N ASP A 38 14.22 23.94 -1.89
CA ASP A 38 13.31 24.54 -0.90
C ASP A 38 13.01 23.61 0.28
N ALA A 39 13.36 22.33 0.15
CA ALA A 39 13.06 21.32 1.15
C ALA A 39 14.03 21.42 2.33
N ALA A 40 13.50 21.41 3.55
CA ALA A 40 14.34 21.45 4.74
C ALA A 40 15.21 20.19 4.85
N ASP A 41 16.46 20.35 5.30
CA ASP A 41 17.31 19.21 5.61
C ASP A 41 16.82 18.53 6.90
N TRP A 42 16.25 17.34 6.74
CA TRP A 42 15.79 16.49 7.83
C TRP A 42 16.93 15.67 8.48
N THR A 43 18.15 15.71 7.94
CA THR A 43 19.28 14.89 8.41
C THR A 43 19.56 15.13 9.88
N GLN A 44 19.54 16.40 10.32
CA GLN A 44 19.74 16.75 11.73
C GLN A 44 18.64 16.16 12.63
N ILE A 45 17.37 16.23 12.23
CA ILE A 45 16.25 15.69 13.03
C ILE A 45 16.34 14.18 13.15
N LEU A 46 16.64 13.49 12.03
CA LEU A 46 16.80 12.03 12.02
C LEU A 46 17.98 11.61 12.91
N ARG A 47 19.08 12.36 12.86
CA ARG A 47 20.26 12.13 13.71
C ARG A 47 19.95 12.36 15.18
N GLU A 48 19.32 13.47 15.55
CA GLU A 48 18.92 13.77 16.93
C GLU A 48 17.95 12.71 17.47
N SER A 49 17.00 12.26 16.65
CA SER A 49 16.07 11.18 17.00
C SER A 49 16.78 9.83 17.20
N TRP A 50 17.78 9.54 16.36
CA TRP A 50 18.63 8.36 16.52
C TRP A 50 19.47 8.43 17.80
N GLN A 51 20.15 9.55 18.06
CA GLN A 51 20.96 9.74 19.28
C GLN A 51 20.10 9.70 20.55
N GLY A 52 18.92 10.32 20.50
CA GLY A 52 17.93 10.31 21.58
C GLY A 52 17.19 8.97 21.75
N GLN A 53 17.44 7.99 20.86
CA GLN A 53 16.82 6.67 20.90
C GLN A 53 15.27 6.73 20.89
N HIS A 54 14.70 7.63 20.10
CA HIS A 54 13.26 7.81 19.98
C HIS A 54 12.59 6.60 19.29
N ASP A 55 11.44 6.17 19.82
CA ASP A 55 10.68 5.03 19.29
C ASP A 55 9.56 5.42 18.31
N ALA A 56 9.42 6.72 18.03
CA ALA A 56 8.42 7.25 17.11
C ALA A 56 8.66 6.81 15.66
N ARG A 57 7.61 6.85 14.84
CA ARG A 57 7.74 6.68 13.38
C ARG A 57 8.36 7.93 12.76
N VAL A 58 9.04 7.77 11.62
CA VAL A 58 9.61 8.92 10.90
C VAL A 58 8.51 9.88 10.49
N ILE A 59 7.37 9.36 10.02
CA ILE A 59 6.23 10.18 9.59
C ILE A 59 5.62 11.01 10.73
N GLU A 60 5.68 10.52 11.98
CA GLU A 60 5.18 11.25 13.15
C GLU A 60 6.09 12.43 13.47
N LEU A 61 7.42 12.26 13.34
CA LEU A 61 8.37 13.36 13.48
C LEU A 61 8.13 14.45 12.42
N LEU A 62 7.89 14.07 11.17
CA LEU A 62 7.61 15.03 10.10
C LEU A 62 6.30 15.79 10.30
N ARG A 63 5.31 15.21 10.98
CA ARG A 63 4.04 15.90 11.29
C ARG A 63 4.18 16.90 12.44
N GLN A 64 5.08 16.63 13.37
CA GLN A 64 5.29 17.48 14.56
C GLN A 64 6.15 18.70 14.25
N ASP A 65 6.94 18.65 13.19
CA ASP A 65 7.82 19.74 12.77
C ASP A 65 7.11 20.67 11.77
N GLU A 66 7.23 21.98 11.97
CA GLU A 66 6.55 23.00 11.16
C GLU A 66 7.20 23.24 9.78
N ARG A 67 8.37 22.64 9.52
CA ARG A 67 9.10 22.80 8.25
C ARG A 67 8.37 22.14 7.07
N LEU A 68 8.66 22.64 5.87
CA LEU A 68 8.15 22.08 4.62
C LEU A 68 9.02 20.89 4.18
N TRP A 69 8.37 19.74 4.04
CA TRP A 69 8.99 18.50 3.58
C TRP A 69 8.76 18.29 2.09
N SER A 70 9.77 17.85 1.36
CA SER A 70 9.57 17.40 -0.02
C SER A 70 8.73 16.13 -0.06
N VAL A 71 8.03 15.95 -1.18
CA VAL A 71 7.29 14.71 -1.47
C VAL A 71 8.18 13.47 -1.32
N ARG A 72 9.43 13.57 -1.76
CA ARG A 72 10.41 12.48 -1.69
C ARG A 72 10.74 12.11 -0.25
N GLN A 73 10.96 13.08 0.64
CA GLN A 73 11.19 12.85 2.07
C GLN A 73 9.97 12.19 2.74
N VAL A 74 8.77 12.70 2.48
CA VAL A 74 7.53 12.14 3.04
C VAL A 74 7.32 10.69 2.59
N ASN A 75 7.54 10.40 1.30
CA ASN A 75 7.40 9.06 0.76
C ASN A 75 8.52 8.11 1.23
N ALA A 76 9.75 8.59 1.40
CA ALA A 76 10.85 7.83 1.96
C ALA A 76 10.61 7.46 3.43
N ALA A 77 10.11 8.41 4.24
CA ALA A 77 9.67 8.16 5.62
C ALA A 77 8.59 7.07 5.67
N TYR A 78 7.53 7.26 4.88
CA TYR A 78 6.40 6.34 4.85
C TYR A 78 6.81 4.93 4.42
N LEU A 79 7.66 4.81 3.39
CA LEU A 79 8.17 3.52 2.92
C LEU A 79 9.03 2.84 3.99
N ALA A 80 9.95 3.58 4.62
CA ALA A 80 10.80 3.04 5.69
C ALA A 80 9.98 2.58 6.90
N ASP A 81 9.02 3.37 7.36
CA ASP A 81 8.12 3.01 8.46
C ASP A 81 7.32 1.76 8.12
N ARG A 82 6.73 1.69 6.91
CA ARG A 82 5.92 0.55 6.47
C ARG A 82 6.74 -0.73 6.40
N VAL A 83 7.94 -0.68 5.82
CA VAL A 83 8.84 -1.83 5.69
C VAL A 83 9.28 -2.31 7.08
N MET A 84 9.74 -1.41 7.94
CA MET A 84 10.21 -1.77 9.27
C MET A 84 9.09 -2.32 10.16
N ASP A 85 7.89 -1.75 10.10
CA ASP A 85 6.76 -2.24 10.90
C ASP A 85 6.36 -3.66 10.49
N VAL A 86 6.25 -3.93 9.18
CA VAL A 86 5.92 -5.28 8.68
C VAL A 86 7.04 -6.25 9.06
N PHE A 87 8.30 -5.92 8.74
CA PHE A 87 9.46 -6.76 9.03
C PHE A 87 9.54 -7.13 10.51
N LEU A 88 9.41 -6.16 11.41
CA LEU A 88 9.55 -6.42 12.84
C LEU A 88 8.36 -7.20 13.40
N SER A 89 7.14 -6.94 12.91
CA SER A 89 5.95 -7.70 13.30
C SER A 89 6.03 -9.19 12.93
N THR A 90 6.73 -9.52 11.84
CA THR A 90 6.90 -10.90 11.35
C THR A 90 8.27 -11.50 11.70
N SER A 91 9.19 -10.74 12.30
CA SER A 91 10.55 -11.18 12.61
C SER A 91 10.63 -12.29 13.67
N GLY A 92 9.65 -12.34 14.57
CA GLY A 92 9.70 -13.18 15.77
C GLY A 92 10.85 -12.85 16.72
N LEU A 93 11.42 -11.65 16.63
CA LEU A 93 12.42 -11.15 17.58
C LEU A 93 11.80 -10.90 18.95
N HIS A 94 12.65 -10.86 19.99
CA HIS A 94 12.19 -10.45 21.32
C HIS A 94 11.74 -8.98 21.31
N PRO A 95 10.68 -8.57 22.03
CA PRO A 95 10.19 -7.18 22.05
C PRO A 95 11.29 -6.13 22.31
N SER A 96 12.19 -6.39 23.26
CA SER A 96 13.35 -5.52 23.53
C SER A 96 14.28 -5.32 22.33
N LEU A 97 14.43 -6.34 21.47
CA LEU A 97 15.20 -6.23 20.22
C LEU A 97 14.40 -5.55 19.13
N VAL A 98 13.07 -5.78 19.06
CA VAL A 98 12.16 -5.12 18.14
C VAL A 98 12.22 -3.61 18.33
N THR A 99 12.09 -3.11 19.56
CA THR A 99 12.16 -1.67 19.86
C THR A 99 13.48 -1.05 19.40
N ARG A 100 14.60 -1.72 19.66
CA ARG A 100 15.93 -1.23 19.23
C ARG A 100 16.09 -1.24 17.72
N ALA A 101 15.69 -2.33 17.06
CA ALA A 101 15.79 -2.46 15.61
C ALA A 101 14.82 -1.51 14.87
N ALA A 102 13.66 -1.19 15.46
CA ALA A 102 12.68 -0.25 14.89
C ALA A 102 13.29 1.10 14.56
N ARG A 103 14.22 1.59 15.39
CA ARG A 103 14.90 2.88 15.23
C ARG A 103 15.72 2.99 13.94
N LEU A 104 16.08 1.86 13.32
CA LEU A 104 16.74 1.87 12.01
C LEU A 104 15.88 2.42 10.88
N ARG A 105 14.57 2.62 11.11
CA ARG A 105 13.71 3.39 10.21
C ARG A 105 14.26 4.78 9.88
N PHE A 106 14.96 5.45 10.82
CA PHE A 106 15.54 6.78 10.57
C PHE A 106 16.64 6.70 9.53
N LEU A 107 17.54 5.72 9.67
CA LEU A 107 18.61 5.47 8.72
C LEU A 107 18.06 5.00 7.37
N LEU A 108 17.08 4.08 7.38
CA LEU A 108 16.46 3.58 6.17
C LEU A 108 15.77 4.70 5.39
N ALA A 109 14.99 5.56 6.06
CA ALA A 109 14.34 6.72 5.45
C ALA A 109 15.37 7.68 4.83
N TRP A 110 16.47 7.94 5.53
CA TRP A 110 17.57 8.77 5.04
C TRP A 110 18.24 8.17 3.80
N GLN A 111 18.57 6.88 3.81
CA GLN A 111 19.17 6.19 2.66
C GLN A 111 18.21 6.14 1.47
N VAL A 112 16.93 5.80 1.68
CA VAL A 112 15.91 5.75 0.63
C VAL A 112 15.73 7.12 -0.03
N ASN A 113 15.69 8.20 0.75
CA ASN A 113 15.61 9.55 0.19
C ASN A 113 16.85 9.89 -0.66
N ARG A 114 18.06 9.51 -0.24
CA ARG A 114 19.30 9.87 -0.94
C ARG A 114 19.59 9.00 -2.15
N SER A 115 19.38 7.69 -2.03
CA SER A 115 19.85 6.68 -2.99
C SER A 115 18.73 5.89 -3.66
N GLY A 116 17.46 6.17 -3.31
CA GLY A 116 16.29 5.56 -3.95
C GLY A 116 16.32 4.03 -3.85
N ALA A 117 16.18 3.37 -5.00
CA ALA A 117 16.18 1.92 -5.11
C ALA A 117 17.46 1.24 -4.57
N LEU A 118 18.62 1.89 -4.69
CA LEU A 118 19.90 1.33 -4.22
C LEU A 118 19.92 1.17 -2.69
N ALA A 119 19.16 1.97 -1.94
CA ALA A 119 19.05 1.81 -0.49
C ALA A 119 18.30 0.52 -0.11
N LEU A 120 17.46 0.00 -1.00
CA LEU A 120 16.59 -1.15 -0.80
C LEU A 120 17.08 -2.40 -1.54
N SER A 121 18.20 -2.31 -2.26
CA SER A 121 18.78 -3.45 -2.98
C SER A 121 19.48 -4.40 -2.00
N HIS A 122 19.63 -5.66 -2.42
CA HIS A 122 20.40 -6.66 -1.69
C HIS A 122 21.90 -6.31 -1.66
N ASP A 123 22.38 -5.42 -2.54
CA ASP A 123 23.77 -4.95 -2.53
C ASP A 123 24.06 -4.01 -1.34
N ASN A 124 23.01 -3.48 -0.69
CA ASN A 124 23.17 -2.67 0.52
C ASN A 124 23.48 -3.60 1.71
N PRO A 125 24.65 -3.48 2.37
CA PRO A 125 25.03 -4.35 3.49
C PRO A 125 24.01 -4.37 4.62
N ILE A 126 23.29 -3.26 4.84
CA ILE A 126 22.27 -3.20 5.89
C ILE A 126 21.10 -4.15 5.64
N HIS A 127 20.81 -4.45 4.38
CA HIS A 127 19.74 -5.36 3.98
C HIS A 127 20.06 -6.78 4.46
N ASP A 128 21.25 -7.29 4.13
CA ASP A 128 21.73 -8.59 4.57
C ASP A 128 21.87 -8.67 6.10
N TRP A 129 22.24 -7.56 6.75
CA TRP A 129 22.29 -7.48 8.20
C TRP A 129 20.92 -7.61 8.84
N LEU A 130 19.90 -6.91 8.31
CA LEU A 130 18.52 -6.99 8.78
C LEU A 130 17.98 -8.42 8.59
N ASP A 131 18.22 -9.04 7.45
CA ASP A 131 17.93 -10.48 7.23
C ASP A 131 18.64 -11.37 8.26
N GLY A 132 19.90 -11.05 8.57
CA GLY A 132 20.71 -11.74 9.57
C GLY A 132 20.18 -11.65 11.00
N LEU A 133 19.32 -10.68 11.34
CA LEU A 133 18.73 -10.56 12.68
C LEU A 133 17.88 -11.79 13.06
N VAL A 134 17.43 -12.58 12.08
CA VAL A 134 16.76 -13.86 12.32
C VAL A 134 17.55 -14.79 13.26
N SER A 135 18.89 -14.71 13.28
CA SER A 135 19.71 -15.51 14.19
C SER A 135 19.49 -15.16 15.66
N LEU A 136 18.96 -13.96 15.95
CA LEU A 136 18.74 -13.44 17.30
C LEU A 136 17.37 -13.81 17.88
N ARG A 137 16.53 -14.55 17.14
CA ARG A 137 15.21 -14.98 17.60
C ARG A 137 15.24 -15.83 18.87
N GLY A 138 16.39 -16.47 19.14
CA GLY A 138 16.64 -17.23 20.36
C GLY A 138 17.09 -16.43 21.57
N TRP A 139 17.18 -15.10 21.46
CA TRP A 139 17.60 -14.22 22.55
C TRP A 139 16.50 -14.08 23.62
N SER A 140 16.91 -14.08 24.88
CA SER A 140 16.05 -13.78 26.03
C SER A 140 16.85 -13.02 27.07
N ASP A 141 16.20 -12.14 27.83
CA ASP A 141 16.86 -11.31 28.83
C ASP A 141 17.48 -12.16 29.97
N SER A 142 16.91 -13.34 30.22
CA SER A 142 17.44 -14.34 31.17
C SER A 142 18.77 -14.98 30.73
N GLY A 143 19.27 -14.69 29.52
CA GLY A 143 20.50 -15.28 28.97
C GLY A 143 21.80 -14.84 29.65
N GLY A 144 21.73 -13.98 30.67
CA GLY A 144 22.86 -13.66 31.54
C GLY A 144 23.96 -12.84 30.86
N ARG A 145 25.17 -13.41 30.72
CA ARG A 145 26.33 -12.67 30.14
C ARG A 145 26.24 -12.52 28.63
N SER A 146 25.85 -13.57 27.91
CA SER A 146 25.72 -13.54 26.44
C SER A 146 24.62 -12.58 26.00
N ALA A 147 23.49 -12.58 26.70
CA ALA A 147 22.40 -11.64 26.44
C ALA A 147 22.86 -10.18 26.54
N ARG A 148 23.57 -9.82 27.62
CA ARG A 148 24.16 -8.48 27.81
C ARG A 148 25.22 -8.14 26.78
N GLN A 149 26.02 -9.12 26.34
CA GLN A 149 27.02 -8.91 25.30
C GLN A 149 26.38 -8.55 23.96
N LEU A 150 25.28 -9.22 23.58
CA LEU A 150 24.53 -8.87 22.36
C LEU A 150 24.00 -7.44 22.44
N LEU A 151 23.38 -7.05 23.57
CA LEU A 151 22.85 -5.70 23.74
C LEU A 151 23.94 -4.64 23.61
N ARG A 152 25.10 -4.84 24.25
CA ARG A 152 26.26 -3.95 24.11
C ARG A 152 26.71 -3.83 22.66
N ARG A 153 26.72 -4.95 21.94
CA ARG A 153 27.09 -4.98 20.52
C ARG A 153 26.07 -4.24 19.64
N LEU A 154 24.79 -4.25 20.02
CA LEU A 154 23.78 -3.40 19.38
C LEU A 154 23.94 -1.93 19.77
N ASP A 155 24.43 -1.62 20.97
CA ASP A 155 24.77 -0.23 21.34
C ASP A 155 25.92 0.30 20.48
N ASP A 156 26.87 -0.55 20.07
CA ASP A 156 27.95 -0.18 19.13
C ASP A 156 27.45 0.20 17.71
N LEU A 157 26.20 -0.14 17.37
CA LEU A 157 25.55 0.33 16.14
C LEU A 157 25.26 1.84 16.21
N MET A 158 25.03 2.39 17.41
CA MET A 158 24.72 3.81 17.60
C MET A 158 25.76 4.74 16.99
N PRO A 159 27.06 4.66 17.33
CA PRO A 159 28.08 5.52 16.75
C PRO A 159 28.29 5.25 15.25
N ALA A 160 28.09 4.01 14.77
CA ALA A 160 28.24 3.69 13.35
C ALA A 160 27.17 4.37 12.49
N VAL A 161 25.92 4.40 12.96
CA VAL A 161 24.81 5.09 12.29
C VAL A 161 24.89 6.61 12.46
N ASP A 162 25.35 7.09 13.63
CA ASP A 162 25.58 8.53 13.83
C ASP A 162 26.58 9.10 12.81
N GLU A 163 27.66 8.35 12.58
CA GLU A 163 28.67 8.70 11.59
C GLU A 163 28.09 8.77 10.17
N CYS A 164 27.10 7.94 9.83
CA CYS A 164 26.43 8.02 8.53
C CYS A 164 25.74 9.36 8.32
N PHE A 165 25.02 9.85 9.33
CA PHE A 165 24.37 11.16 9.24
C PHE A 165 25.39 12.30 9.20
N ARG A 166 26.51 12.19 9.94
CA ARG A 166 27.54 13.23 10.01
C ARG A 166 28.39 13.33 8.74
N ALA A 167 28.84 12.20 8.20
CA ALA A 167 29.73 12.13 7.05
C ALA A 167 28.97 12.09 5.71
N GLY A 168 27.69 11.72 5.72
CA GLY A 168 26.88 11.59 4.51
C GLY A 168 27.18 10.34 3.67
N GLU A 169 27.87 9.36 4.26
CA GLU A 169 28.29 8.09 3.63
C GLU A 169 28.07 6.90 4.56
N THR A 170 28.09 5.67 4.02
CA THR A 170 27.75 4.45 4.76
C THR A 170 28.97 3.61 5.19
N THR A 171 30.20 4.11 4.99
CA THR A 171 31.45 3.37 5.22
C THR A 171 31.56 2.76 6.62
N ALA A 172 31.29 3.56 7.66
CA ALA A 172 31.37 3.11 9.06
C ALA A 172 30.37 1.98 9.37
N LEU A 173 29.14 2.13 8.88
CA LEU A 173 28.09 1.13 9.01
C LEU A 173 28.41 -0.16 8.24
N THR A 174 28.85 -0.04 6.99
CA THR A 174 29.23 -1.20 6.16
C THR A 174 30.31 -2.04 6.83
N ARG A 175 31.33 -1.40 7.42
CA ARG A 175 32.35 -2.09 8.22
C ARG A 175 31.73 -2.79 9.43
N PHE A 176 30.93 -2.08 10.23
CA PHE A 176 30.27 -2.66 11.41
C PHE A 176 29.43 -3.90 11.06
N VAL A 177 28.62 -3.80 10.01
CA VAL A 177 27.77 -4.89 9.54
C VAL A 177 28.59 -6.08 9.05
N SER A 178 29.70 -5.84 8.35
CA SER A 178 30.57 -6.91 7.85
C SER A 178 31.24 -7.66 8.99
N GLU A 179 31.78 -6.94 9.98
CA GLU A 179 32.31 -7.49 11.23
C GLU A 179 31.20 -8.24 12.01
N TRP A 180 29.97 -7.71 11.99
CA TRP A 180 28.81 -8.38 12.56
C TRP A 180 28.57 -9.75 11.95
N ALA A 181 28.48 -9.81 10.63
CA ALA A 181 28.22 -11.04 9.88
C ALA A 181 29.32 -12.09 10.08
N GLU A 182 30.59 -11.68 10.12
CA GLU A 182 31.71 -12.60 10.40
C GLU A 182 31.62 -13.23 11.79
N ASP A 183 31.38 -12.43 12.82
CA ASP A 183 31.21 -12.94 14.18
C ASP A 183 29.97 -13.82 14.32
N GLN A 184 28.86 -13.49 13.66
CA GLN A 184 27.68 -14.35 13.63
C GLN A 184 27.99 -15.71 13.01
N ARG A 185 28.73 -15.75 11.89
CA ARG A 185 29.18 -17.02 11.28
C ARG A 185 30.05 -17.83 12.24
N ARG A 186 31.02 -17.19 12.90
CA ARG A 186 31.89 -17.83 13.92
C ARG A 186 31.06 -18.39 15.08
N GLN A 187 30.11 -17.60 15.57
CA GLN A 187 29.23 -17.96 16.68
C GLN A 187 28.34 -19.14 16.31
N GLN A 188 27.70 -19.11 15.14
CA GLN A 188 26.82 -20.17 14.67
C GLN A 188 27.57 -21.51 14.53
N SER A 189 28.81 -21.48 14.02
CA SER A 189 29.67 -22.67 13.96
C SER A 189 29.96 -23.23 15.36
N ARG A 190 30.28 -22.35 16.33
CA ARG A 190 30.52 -22.75 17.72
C ARG A 190 29.27 -23.35 18.37
N ILE A 191 28.12 -22.72 18.17
CA ILE A 191 26.81 -23.20 18.67
C ILE A 191 26.49 -24.57 18.08
N GLY A 192 26.71 -24.77 16.78
CA GLY A 192 26.51 -26.07 16.12
C GLY A 192 27.34 -27.19 16.76
N LYS A 193 28.63 -26.96 16.99
CA LYS A 193 29.52 -27.93 17.68
C LYS A 193 29.13 -28.18 19.14
N LEU A 194 28.62 -27.17 19.84
CA LEU A 194 28.13 -27.33 21.20
C LEU A 194 26.86 -28.20 21.23
N ARG A 195 25.90 -27.90 20.34
CA ARG A 195 24.66 -28.65 20.17
C ARG A 195 24.89 -30.11 19.83
N GLN A 196 25.83 -30.40 18.92
CA GLN A 196 26.17 -31.78 18.58
C GLN A 196 26.65 -32.58 19.80
N ARG A 197 27.61 -32.04 20.57
CA ARG A 197 28.11 -32.69 21.80
C ARG A 197 27.02 -32.83 22.87
N LEU A 198 26.14 -31.84 22.97
CA LEU A 198 24.99 -31.88 23.87
C LEU A 198 24.04 -33.03 23.47
N LEU A 199 23.73 -33.17 22.18
CA LEU A 199 22.86 -34.23 21.69
C LEU A 199 23.40 -35.61 22.02
N GLU A 200 24.69 -35.86 21.76
CA GLU A 200 25.36 -37.13 22.06
C GLU A 200 25.28 -37.46 23.57
N THR A 201 25.52 -36.46 24.42
CA THR A 201 25.46 -36.60 25.88
C THR A 201 24.02 -36.89 26.35
N GLU A 202 23.04 -36.14 25.83
CA GLU A 202 21.63 -36.27 26.23
C GLU A 202 20.95 -37.52 25.67
N GLN A 203 21.39 -38.03 24.52
CA GLN A 203 20.95 -39.33 24.01
C GLN A 203 21.39 -40.47 24.94
N GLY A 204 22.63 -40.42 25.43
CA GLY A 204 23.12 -41.36 26.45
C GLY A 204 22.33 -41.26 27.75
N ALA A 205 22.14 -40.03 28.25
CA ALA A 205 21.37 -39.77 29.46
C ALA A 205 19.88 -40.15 29.32
N SER A 206 19.28 -40.00 28.14
CA SER A 206 17.90 -40.42 27.84
C SER A 206 17.74 -41.92 28.00
N ARG A 207 18.64 -42.73 27.41
CA ARG A 207 18.61 -44.19 27.55
C ARG A 207 18.73 -44.63 29.01
N GLN A 208 19.60 -43.96 29.78
CA GLN A 208 19.74 -44.24 31.20
C GLN A 208 18.48 -43.89 32.00
N ARG A 209 17.84 -42.74 31.73
CA ARG A 209 16.59 -42.34 32.37
C ARG A 209 15.45 -43.32 32.06
N ALA A 210 15.33 -43.73 30.80
CA ALA A 210 14.36 -44.72 30.38
C ALA A 210 14.56 -46.07 31.09
N ALA A 211 15.80 -46.54 31.18
CA ALA A 211 16.13 -47.79 31.87
C ALA A 211 15.83 -47.71 33.39
N ASP A 212 16.12 -46.57 34.03
CA ASP A 212 15.80 -46.35 35.45
C ASP A 212 14.29 -46.41 35.70
N GLN A 213 13.50 -45.69 34.90
CA GLN A 213 12.05 -45.66 35.04
C GLN A 213 11.39 -47.01 34.72
N THR A 214 11.87 -47.71 33.68
CA THR A 214 11.38 -49.05 33.34
C THR A 214 11.67 -50.06 34.45
N ALA A 215 12.87 -50.03 35.03
CA ALA A 215 13.23 -50.92 36.14
C ALA A 215 12.38 -50.66 37.39
N ARG A 216 12.14 -49.38 37.73
CA ARG A 216 11.24 -48.98 38.81
C ARG A 216 9.81 -49.44 38.55
N ALA A 217 9.30 -49.28 37.33
CA ALA A 217 7.97 -49.73 36.98
C ALA A 217 7.81 -51.26 37.07
N LEU A 218 8.86 -52.02 36.70
CA LEU A 218 8.86 -53.49 36.83
C LEU A 218 8.80 -53.92 38.30
N ILE A 219 9.67 -53.36 39.14
CA ILE A 219 9.70 -53.65 40.57
C ILE A 219 8.42 -53.20 41.24
N GLY A 220 8.01 -51.95 41.02
CA GLY A 220 6.80 -51.37 41.59
C GLY A 220 5.57 -52.21 41.25
N ARG A 221 5.40 -52.62 39.99
CA ARG A 221 4.33 -53.54 39.58
C ARG A 221 4.41 -54.89 40.30
N ALA A 222 5.62 -55.44 40.47
CA ALA A 222 5.81 -56.75 41.07
C ALA A 222 5.49 -56.74 42.57
N ILE A 223 5.86 -55.69 43.31
CA ILE A 223 5.74 -55.64 44.78
C ILE A 223 4.55 -54.82 45.30
N ARG A 224 3.86 -54.04 44.45
CA ARG A 224 2.70 -53.23 44.86
C ARG A 224 1.63 -54.08 45.56
N ASP A 225 1.14 -53.55 46.68
CA ASP A 225 0.10 -54.16 47.54
C ASP A 225 0.48 -55.53 48.13
N ARG A 226 1.78 -55.87 48.16
CA ARG A 226 2.26 -57.14 48.71
C ARG A 226 2.85 -56.98 50.10
N ARG A 227 2.90 -58.11 50.81
CA ARG A 227 3.65 -58.25 52.06
C ARG A 227 4.76 -59.26 51.86
N LEU A 228 6.01 -58.81 51.99
CA LEU A 228 7.20 -59.59 51.69
C LEU A 228 8.19 -59.57 52.87
N PRO A 229 9.07 -60.57 52.99
CA PRO A 229 10.17 -60.56 53.95
C PRO A 229 11.12 -59.39 53.69
N THR A 230 11.60 -58.76 54.76
CA THR A 230 12.55 -57.63 54.69
C THR A 230 13.78 -57.96 53.86
N VAL A 231 14.32 -59.17 54.01
CA VAL A 231 15.47 -59.66 53.26
C VAL A 231 15.24 -59.61 51.74
N ILE A 232 14.02 -59.92 51.27
CA ILE A 232 13.69 -59.84 49.84
C ILE A 232 13.54 -58.38 49.41
N LEU A 233 12.90 -57.53 50.22
CA LEU A 233 12.74 -56.11 49.91
C LEU A 233 14.10 -55.40 49.82
N ASP A 234 14.99 -55.62 50.79
CA ASP A 234 16.34 -55.08 50.80
C ASP A 234 17.15 -55.57 49.60
N PHE A 235 17.07 -56.86 49.27
CA PHE A 235 17.72 -57.40 48.09
C PHE A 235 17.18 -56.76 46.80
N ILE A 236 15.85 -56.63 46.66
CA ILE A 236 15.22 -56.03 45.48
C ILE A 236 15.68 -54.58 45.31
N HIS A 237 15.67 -53.77 46.37
CA HIS A 237 16.00 -52.36 46.29
C HIS A 237 17.50 -52.08 46.12
N HIS A 238 18.36 -52.81 46.85
CA HIS A 238 19.79 -52.50 46.89
C HIS A 238 20.63 -53.28 45.87
N ILE A 239 20.16 -54.45 45.44
CA ILE A 239 20.91 -55.33 44.54
C ILE A 239 20.20 -55.46 43.20
N TRP A 240 18.91 -55.84 43.23
CA TRP A 240 18.18 -56.19 42.02
C TRP A 240 17.81 -54.99 41.15
N LEU A 241 17.40 -53.87 41.75
CA LEU A 241 17.08 -52.63 41.03
C LEU A 241 18.31 -52.11 40.24
N PRO A 242 19.51 -51.93 40.83
CA PRO A 242 20.71 -51.61 40.05
C PRO A 242 21.01 -52.60 38.93
N LEU A 243 20.85 -53.90 39.16
CA LEU A 243 21.10 -54.94 38.16
C LEU A 243 20.09 -54.84 36.99
N LEU A 244 18.80 -54.68 37.28
CA LEU A 244 17.76 -54.50 36.26
C LEU A 244 17.99 -53.23 35.43
N ARG A 245 18.37 -52.12 36.07
CA ARG A 245 18.72 -50.88 35.36
C ARG A 245 19.87 -51.11 34.38
N GLN A 246 20.92 -51.79 34.82
CA GLN A 246 22.06 -52.12 33.96
C GLN A 246 21.66 -53.08 32.82
N ALA A 247 20.81 -54.05 33.10
CA ALA A 247 20.27 -54.99 32.10
C ALA A 247 19.56 -54.25 30.97
N ILE A 248 18.62 -53.39 31.34
CA ILE A 248 17.79 -52.64 30.40
C ILE A 248 18.63 -51.60 29.64
N TRP A 249 19.56 -50.92 30.32
CA TRP A 249 20.41 -49.92 29.69
C TRP A 249 21.39 -50.51 28.65
N SER A 250 21.98 -51.66 28.96
CA SER A 250 23.03 -52.26 28.11
C SER A 250 22.50 -53.04 26.91
N GLN A 251 21.36 -53.74 27.07
CA GLN A 251 20.85 -54.69 26.06
C GLN A 251 19.40 -54.41 25.63
N GLY A 252 18.71 -53.46 26.28
CA GLY A 252 17.29 -53.17 26.06
C GLY A 252 16.36 -54.08 26.87
N MET A 253 15.10 -53.65 27.04
CA MET A 253 14.07 -54.40 27.79
C MET A 253 13.73 -55.74 27.11
N GLU A 254 13.77 -55.77 25.77
CA GLU A 254 13.52 -56.97 24.96
C GLU A 254 14.70 -57.96 24.93
N SER A 255 15.77 -57.70 25.66
CA SER A 255 16.89 -58.65 25.74
C SER A 255 16.53 -59.89 26.56
N ASP A 256 17.13 -61.03 26.21
CA ASP A 256 16.96 -62.27 26.97
C ASP A 256 17.42 -62.13 28.43
N SER A 257 18.43 -61.29 28.67
CA SER A 257 18.96 -60.98 30.00
C SER A 257 17.95 -60.19 30.83
N ALA A 258 17.36 -59.13 30.27
CA ALA A 258 16.33 -58.34 30.95
C ALA A 258 15.05 -59.15 31.18
N ARG A 259 14.62 -59.95 30.21
CA ARG A 259 13.47 -60.87 30.36
C ARG A 259 13.72 -61.92 31.45
N ARG A 260 14.91 -62.53 31.51
CA ARG A 260 15.28 -63.46 32.58
C ARG A 260 15.34 -62.78 33.94
N ALA A 261 15.97 -61.60 34.03
CA ALA A 261 16.04 -60.85 35.27
C ALA A 261 14.64 -60.43 35.79
N SER A 262 13.73 -60.05 34.88
CA SER A 262 12.33 -59.77 35.22
C SER A 262 11.59 -61.03 35.71
N ARG A 263 11.81 -62.19 35.07
CA ARG A 263 11.23 -63.46 35.53
C ARG A 263 11.76 -63.88 36.92
N LEU A 264 13.04 -63.68 37.19
CA LEU A 264 13.63 -63.97 38.51
C LEU A 264 13.11 -63.01 39.58
N LEU A 265 12.79 -61.76 39.25
CA LEU A 265 12.06 -60.86 40.14
C LEU A 265 10.68 -61.43 40.49
N GLU A 266 9.92 -61.91 39.51
CA GLU A 266 8.62 -62.55 39.75
C GLU A 266 8.75 -63.78 40.66
N TRP A 267 9.81 -64.58 40.50
CA TRP A 267 10.09 -65.72 41.36
C TRP A 267 10.46 -65.32 42.78
N LEU A 268 11.30 -64.29 42.96
CA LEU A 268 11.64 -63.72 44.27
C LEU A 268 10.38 -63.28 45.00
N VAL A 269 9.51 -62.53 44.32
CA VAL A 269 8.23 -62.07 44.90
C VAL A 269 7.30 -63.24 45.21
N TRP A 270 7.18 -64.22 44.30
CA TRP A 270 6.32 -65.39 44.50
C TRP A 270 6.75 -66.23 45.71
N ILE A 271 8.06 -66.46 45.90
CA ILE A 271 8.60 -67.20 47.06
C ILE A 271 8.40 -66.41 48.35
N GLY A 272 8.62 -65.09 48.29
CA GLY A 272 8.51 -64.20 49.43
C GLY A 272 7.09 -64.07 49.96
N ASP A 273 6.09 -64.12 49.08
CA ASP A 273 4.68 -63.96 49.43
C ASP A 273 4.03 -65.33 49.74
N PRO A 274 3.73 -65.65 51.01
CA PRO A 274 3.16 -66.96 51.37
C PRO A 274 1.77 -67.18 50.77
N THR A 275 1.03 -66.10 50.52
CA THR A 275 -0.31 -66.18 49.90
C THR A 275 -0.26 -66.71 48.47
N LEU A 276 0.89 -66.56 47.80
CA LEU A 276 1.11 -67.05 46.44
C LEU A 276 1.77 -68.43 46.38
N SER A 277 2.67 -68.74 47.32
CA SER A 277 3.56 -69.91 47.23
C SER A 277 3.13 -71.11 48.09
N ASP A 278 2.42 -70.91 49.20
CA ASP A 278 2.11 -72.01 50.14
C ASP A 278 1.18 -73.08 49.55
N GLY A 279 0.39 -72.71 48.53
CA GLY A 279 -0.50 -73.63 47.81
C GLY A 279 0.21 -74.66 46.91
N ASP A 280 1.50 -74.48 46.61
CA ASP A 280 2.29 -75.35 45.72
C ASP A 280 3.70 -75.61 46.27
N ARG A 281 3.77 -76.44 47.31
CA ARG A 281 5.04 -76.77 48.01
C ARG A 281 6.06 -77.47 47.11
N GLN A 282 5.60 -78.26 46.12
CA GLN A 282 6.50 -78.95 45.20
C GLN A 282 7.21 -77.94 44.28
N ARG A 283 6.48 -76.95 43.77
CA ARG A 283 7.07 -75.86 43.00
C ARG A 283 7.95 -74.96 43.86
N LEU A 284 7.57 -74.70 45.12
CA LEU A 284 8.38 -73.91 46.05
C LEU A 284 9.77 -74.55 46.26
N TYR A 285 9.82 -75.87 46.43
CA TYR A 285 11.07 -76.62 46.51
C TYR A 285 11.89 -76.47 45.21
N HIS A 286 11.28 -76.73 44.05
CA HIS A 286 12.00 -76.73 42.77
C HIS A 286 12.54 -75.35 42.37
N VAL A 287 11.74 -74.30 42.60
CA VAL A 287 12.14 -72.91 42.30
C VAL A 287 13.17 -72.45 43.32
N GLY A 288 12.97 -72.74 44.60
CA GLY A 288 13.87 -72.34 45.68
C GLY A 288 15.27 -72.96 45.56
N GLU A 289 15.37 -74.25 45.20
CA GLU A 289 16.65 -74.97 45.04
C GLU A 289 17.56 -74.31 43.99
N LYS A 290 16.99 -73.70 42.95
CA LYS A 290 17.76 -73.14 41.81
C LYS A 290 17.79 -71.62 41.77
N LEU A 291 17.06 -70.94 42.65
CA LEU A 291 16.87 -69.49 42.54
C LEU A 291 18.19 -68.75 42.69
N THR A 292 18.95 -68.99 43.75
CA THR A 292 20.18 -68.26 44.04
C THR A 292 21.28 -68.52 43.00
N ASP A 293 21.34 -69.74 42.45
CA ASP A 293 22.19 -70.06 41.30
C ASP A 293 21.82 -69.23 40.07
N HIS A 294 20.54 -69.20 39.69
CA HIS A 294 20.08 -68.39 38.54
C HIS A 294 20.28 -66.88 38.76
N LEU A 295 20.09 -66.37 39.98
CA LEU A 295 20.37 -64.97 40.32
C LEU A 295 21.86 -64.65 40.14
N SER A 296 22.74 -65.57 40.55
CA SER A 296 24.19 -65.41 40.41
C SER A 296 24.65 -65.49 38.96
N GLU A 297 24.10 -66.40 38.16
CA GLU A 297 24.35 -66.51 36.72
C GLU A 297 23.96 -65.23 35.96
N ILE A 298 22.79 -64.66 36.27
CA ILE A 298 22.35 -63.40 35.68
C ILE A 298 23.23 -62.23 36.13
N GLY A 299 23.68 -62.22 37.40
CA GLY A 299 24.70 -61.30 37.88
C GLY A 299 25.97 -61.36 37.02
N GLN A 300 26.50 -62.57 36.78
CA GLN A 300 27.69 -62.79 35.93
C GLN A 300 27.48 -62.27 34.51
N GLN A 301 26.32 -62.53 33.91
CA GLN A 301 26.02 -62.14 32.54
C GLN A 301 25.92 -60.61 32.36
N ILE A 302 25.38 -59.89 33.35
CA ILE A 302 25.04 -58.47 33.22
C ILE A 302 26.12 -57.57 33.83
N LEU A 303 26.69 -57.96 34.98
CA LEU A 303 27.69 -57.20 35.71
C LEU A 303 29.13 -57.68 35.43
N GLY A 304 29.30 -58.80 34.71
CA GLY A 304 30.59 -59.41 34.44
C GLY A 304 31.20 -60.17 35.64
N LYS A 305 30.49 -60.22 36.76
CA LYS A 305 30.88 -60.93 38.00
C LYS A 305 29.65 -61.58 38.65
N PRO A 306 29.77 -62.76 39.28
CA PRO A 306 28.63 -63.40 39.91
C PRO A 306 28.23 -62.63 41.17
N LEU A 307 26.98 -62.79 41.62
CA LEU A 307 26.59 -62.29 42.94
C LEU A 307 27.33 -63.11 44.00
N ASP A 308 27.96 -62.42 44.95
CA ASP A 308 28.74 -63.11 45.97
C ASP A 308 27.85 -63.84 46.99
N ARG A 309 28.44 -64.82 47.68
CA ARG A 309 27.72 -65.62 48.69
C ARG A 309 27.21 -64.76 49.85
N GLN A 310 27.91 -63.68 50.18
CA GLN A 310 27.50 -62.80 51.27
C GLN A 310 26.20 -62.06 50.93
N THR A 311 26.05 -61.61 49.69
CA THR A 311 24.83 -60.96 49.18
C THR A 311 23.65 -61.93 49.15
N LEU A 312 23.89 -63.21 48.84
CA LEU A 312 22.85 -64.23 48.72
C LEU A 312 22.51 -64.93 50.05
N SER A 313 23.37 -64.87 51.07
CA SER A 313 23.21 -65.60 52.35
C SER A 313 21.84 -65.39 53.00
N GLY A 314 21.34 -64.15 53.04
CA GLY A 314 20.03 -63.87 53.62
C GLY A 314 18.89 -64.52 52.83
N LEU A 315 18.99 -64.58 51.51
CA LEU A 315 18.02 -65.27 50.66
C LEU A 315 18.09 -66.78 50.85
N ASP A 316 19.30 -67.36 50.95
CA ASP A 316 19.47 -68.80 51.20
C ASP A 316 18.85 -69.21 52.55
N GLU A 317 19.08 -68.44 53.62
CA GLU A 317 18.48 -68.69 54.94
C GLU A 317 16.94 -68.62 54.87
N LEU A 318 16.41 -67.60 54.20
CA LEU A 318 14.97 -67.44 53.99
C LEU A 318 14.39 -68.62 53.19
N LEU A 319 15.04 -69.05 52.11
CA LEU A 319 14.60 -70.16 51.28
C LEU A 319 14.53 -71.47 52.06
N VAL A 320 15.54 -71.75 52.89
CA VAL A 320 15.56 -72.94 53.76
C VAL A 320 14.40 -72.89 54.76
N ALA A 321 14.16 -71.74 55.40
CA ALA A 321 13.03 -71.56 56.32
C ALA A 321 11.68 -71.80 55.61
N ARG A 322 11.48 -71.20 54.43
CA ARG A 322 10.26 -71.38 53.61
C ARG A 322 10.05 -72.84 53.20
N ILE A 323 11.08 -73.55 52.75
CA ILE A 323 11.00 -74.98 52.37
C ILE A 323 10.62 -75.86 53.56
N ARG A 324 11.14 -75.54 54.76
CA ARG A 324 10.77 -76.21 56.02
C ARG A 324 9.32 -75.93 56.46
N GLY A 325 8.64 -74.97 55.83
CA GLY A 325 7.27 -74.57 56.16
C GLY A 325 7.19 -73.50 57.23
N GLU A 326 8.30 -72.82 57.53
CA GLU A 326 8.31 -71.68 58.43
C GLU A 326 7.76 -70.44 57.71
N SER A 327 7.01 -69.61 58.43
CA SER A 327 6.45 -68.36 57.92
C SER A 327 7.35 -67.20 58.34
N PRO A 328 8.00 -66.48 57.41
CA PRO A 328 8.86 -65.36 57.74
C PRO A 328 8.03 -64.17 58.24
N ALA A 329 8.68 -63.26 58.98
CA ALA A 329 8.09 -61.96 59.27
C ALA A 329 7.88 -61.17 57.97
N LEU A 330 6.67 -60.66 57.76
CA LEU A 330 6.28 -59.96 56.53
C LEU A 330 6.06 -58.47 56.79
N GLU A 331 6.67 -57.64 55.97
CA GLU A 331 6.47 -56.20 55.94
C GLU A 331 5.70 -55.80 54.67
N THR A 332 4.94 -54.72 54.74
CA THR A 332 4.28 -54.16 53.57
C THR A 332 5.35 -53.59 52.64
N ALA A 333 5.36 -54.03 51.39
CA ALA A 333 6.32 -53.59 50.41
C ALA A 333 6.09 -52.11 50.05
N ASP A 334 7.13 -51.29 50.16
CA ASP A 334 7.13 -49.94 49.62
C ASP A 334 7.58 -50.00 48.15
N ALA A 335 6.64 -49.75 47.23
CA ALA A 335 6.89 -49.73 45.80
C ALA A 335 7.56 -48.43 45.31
N GLY A 336 7.61 -47.40 46.16
CA GLY A 336 8.05 -46.06 45.78
C GLY A 336 7.17 -45.41 44.71
N ASP A 337 7.64 -44.29 44.16
CA ASP A 337 7.03 -43.63 43.01
C ASP A 337 7.48 -44.31 41.70
N PHE A 338 6.51 -44.78 40.93
CA PHE A 338 6.72 -45.44 39.64
C PHE A 338 5.53 -45.22 38.71
N ASP A 339 5.80 -45.25 37.41
CA ASP A 339 4.77 -45.09 36.38
C ASP A 339 4.74 -46.31 35.45
N LEU A 340 3.58 -46.97 35.38
CA LEU A 340 3.37 -48.17 34.59
C LEU A 340 3.50 -47.92 33.08
N ARG A 341 3.36 -46.68 32.61
CA ARG A 341 3.53 -46.33 31.19
C ARG A 341 4.91 -46.74 30.66
N TRP A 342 5.94 -46.80 31.49
CA TRP A 342 7.29 -47.24 31.08
C TRP A 342 7.39 -48.73 30.73
N LEU A 343 6.41 -49.55 31.13
CA LEU A 343 6.36 -50.96 30.73
C LEU A 343 5.80 -51.15 29.32
N THR A 344 4.97 -50.22 28.88
CA THR A 344 4.33 -50.18 27.56
C THR A 344 4.29 -48.73 27.09
N PRO A 345 5.44 -48.16 26.72
CA PRO A 345 5.52 -46.75 26.33
C PRO A 345 4.66 -46.52 25.08
N GLU A 346 3.89 -45.44 25.10
CA GLU A 346 3.08 -45.04 23.96
C GLU A 346 3.99 -44.48 22.86
N ALA A 347 3.83 -45.00 21.65
CA ALA A 347 4.62 -44.54 20.51
C ALA A 347 4.13 -43.14 20.09
N VAL A 348 5.02 -42.15 20.16
CA VAL A 348 4.77 -40.82 19.62
C VAL A 348 4.91 -40.86 18.10
N ASP A 349 3.95 -40.28 17.37
CA ASP A 349 3.99 -40.20 15.92
C ASP A 349 5.22 -39.40 15.43
N PRO A 350 6.14 -40.00 14.66
CA PRO A 350 7.32 -39.32 14.14
C PRO A 350 6.98 -38.11 13.27
N ALA A 351 5.88 -38.16 12.51
CA ALA A 351 5.47 -37.04 11.66
C ALA A 351 5.08 -35.81 12.49
N ARG A 352 4.47 -36.05 13.67
CA ARG A 352 4.13 -35.01 14.63
C ARG A 352 5.37 -34.39 15.26
N VAL A 353 6.36 -35.21 15.62
CA VAL A 353 7.65 -34.75 16.15
C VAL A 353 8.38 -33.90 15.12
N ASP A 354 8.49 -34.37 13.88
CA ASP A 354 9.18 -33.64 12.81
C ASP A 354 8.54 -32.28 12.54
N ALA A 355 7.20 -32.20 12.56
CA ALA A 355 6.46 -30.96 12.34
C ALA A 355 6.67 -29.91 13.46
N LEU A 356 7.00 -30.33 14.69
CA LEU A 356 7.15 -29.45 15.85
C LEU A 356 8.60 -29.23 16.27
N SER A 357 9.50 -30.12 15.86
CA SER A 357 10.92 -30.07 16.16
C SER A 357 11.64 -28.95 15.39
N HIS A 358 12.85 -28.64 15.83
CA HIS A 358 13.75 -27.67 15.18
C HIS A 358 13.18 -26.25 15.03
N GLN A 359 12.22 -25.89 15.89
CA GLN A 359 11.55 -24.60 15.91
C GLN A 359 11.70 -23.89 17.25
N TRP A 360 11.52 -22.57 17.22
CA TRP A 360 11.54 -21.74 18.40
C TRP A 360 10.14 -21.64 19.01
N TYR A 361 10.10 -21.77 20.33
CA TYR A 361 8.92 -21.56 21.14
C TYR A 361 9.14 -20.43 22.12
N VAL A 362 8.06 -19.77 22.50
CA VAL A 362 8.00 -18.75 23.53
C VAL A 362 7.08 -19.18 24.65
N SER A 363 7.52 -18.93 25.89
CA SER A 363 6.68 -18.91 27.08
C SER A 363 6.70 -17.52 27.72
N GLY A 364 5.59 -17.10 28.31
CA GLY A 364 5.44 -15.75 28.89
C GLY A 364 4.92 -14.72 27.87
N SER A 365 5.01 -13.44 28.23
CA SER A 365 4.50 -12.33 27.42
C SER A 365 5.31 -11.05 27.58
N GLY A 366 5.48 -10.29 26.49
CA GLY A 366 6.12 -8.98 26.54
C GLY A 366 7.61 -9.07 26.88
N ALA A 367 8.05 -8.33 27.90
CA ALA A 367 9.47 -8.29 28.29
C ALA A 367 9.95 -9.58 28.97
N ASP A 368 9.04 -10.36 29.55
CA ASP A 368 9.36 -11.60 30.28
C ASP A 368 9.40 -12.83 29.36
N GLU A 369 9.31 -12.64 28.05
CA GLU A 369 9.33 -13.72 27.06
C GLU A 369 10.62 -14.56 27.16
N GLN A 370 10.44 -15.87 27.32
CA GLN A 370 11.53 -16.83 27.34
C GLN A 370 11.54 -17.64 26.06
N ARG A 371 12.64 -17.56 25.32
CA ARG A 371 12.85 -18.30 24.07
C ARG A 371 13.45 -19.67 24.37
N ARG A 372 12.84 -20.70 23.80
CA ARG A 372 13.31 -22.08 23.91
C ARG A 372 13.30 -22.73 22.54
N TYR A 373 14.38 -23.40 22.18
CA TYR A 373 14.50 -24.14 20.93
C TYR A 373 14.22 -25.61 21.17
N PHE A 374 13.24 -26.17 20.46
CA PHE A 374 13.06 -27.61 20.39
C PHE A 374 14.25 -28.16 19.61
N PHE A 375 15.27 -28.62 20.33
CA PHE A 375 16.52 -29.03 19.71
C PHE A 375 16.48 -30.46 19.18
N ALA A 376 15.97 -31.39 19.98
CA ALA A 376 15.85 -32.79 19.61
C ALA A 376 14.77 -33.49 20.43
N TYR A 377 14.21 -34.56 19.86
CA TYR A 377 13.36 -35.49 20.58
C TYR A 377 14.22 -36.66 21.05
N LEU A 378 14.15 -36.97 22.34
CA LEU A 378 14.87 -38.04 22.98
C LEU A 378 13.96 -39.26 23.09
N GLU A 379 13.89 -40.03 22.01
CA GLU A 379 12.98 -41.17 21.85
C GLU A 379 12.96 -42.14 23.04
N PRO A 380 14.10 -42.59 23.62
CA PRO A 380 14.06 -43.56 24.70
C PRO A 380 13.31 -43.08 25.95
N SER A 381 13.38 -41.79 26.26
CA SER A 381 12.73 -41.21 27.43
C SER A 381 11.49 -40.38 27.09
N SER A 382 11.08 -40.36 25.82
CA SER A 382 9.95 -39.56 25.32
C SER A 382 9.98 -38.10 25.75
N ASP A 383 11.18 -37.48 25.70
CA ASP A 383 11.37 -36.09 26.12
C ASP A 383 11.76 -35.17 24.96
N VAL A 384 11.31 -33.92 25.04
CA VAL A 384 11.83 -32.80 24.27
C VAL A 384 13.06 -32.23 24.95
N LEU A 385 14.18 -32.15 24.21
CA LEU A 385 15.40 -31.48 24.64
C LEU A 385 15.37 -29.99 24.25
N TRP A 386 15.46 -29.11 25.26
CA TRP A 386 15.39 -27.67 25.07
C TRP A 386 16.78 -27.02 25.13
N THR A 387 17.03 -26.10 24.19
CA THR A 387 18.23 -25.24 24.22
C THR A 387 17.88 -23.76 24.08
N ASN A 388 18.77 -22.87 24.52
CA ASN A 388 18.65 -21.44 24.26
C ASN A 388 19.31 -21.04 22.92
N GLY A 389 19.32 -19.73 22.60
CA GLY A 389 20.01 -19.15 21.43
C GLY A 389 21.48 -19.53 21.30
N GLU A 390 22.17 -19.75 22.42
CA GLU A 390 23.59 -20.06 22.49
C GLU A 390 23.89 -21.57 22.42
N GLY A 391 22.87 -22.41 22.25
CA GLY A 391 23.01 -23.87 22.22
C GLY A 391 23.23 -24.50 23.60
N VAL A 392 23.02 -23.75 24.68
CA VAL A 392 23.10 -24.26 26.07
C VAL A 392 21.79 -24.97 26.41
N LYS A 393 21.89 -26.12 27.11
CA LYS A 393 20.73 -26.87 27.62
C LYS A 393 19.92 -26.02 28.58
N LEU A 394 18.62 -25.93 28.33
CA LEU A 394 17.64 -25.36 29.27
C LEU A 394 16.99 -26.44 30.13
N GLY A 395 16.85 -27.66 29.59
CA GLY A 395 16.25 -28.78 30.29
C GLY A 395 15.67 -29.81 29.33
N VAL A 396 14.98 -30.77 29.90
CA VAL A 396 14.15 -31.76 29.20
C VAL A 396 12.71 -31.60 29.67
N MET A 397 11.75 -31.95 28.82
CA MET A 397 10.32 -31.92 29.14
C MET A 397 9.67 -33.13 28.50
N ALA A 398 8.87 -33.87 29.27
CA ALA A 398 8.13 -35.00 28.73
C ALA A 398 7.21 -34.56 27.58
N TRP A 399 7.05 -35.42 26.58
CA TRP A 399 6.28 -35.12 25.38
C TRP A 399 4.82 -34.74 25.69
N ASP A 400 4.18 -35.46 26.61
CA ASP A 400 2.82 -35.20 27.07
C ASP A 400 2.68 -33.82 27.74
N ALA A 401 3.66 -33.42 28.54
CA ALA A 401 3.73 -32.11 29.17
C ALA A 401 3.95 -31.00 28.13
N PHE A 402 4.72 -31.26 27.08
CA PHE A 402 4.91 -30.34 25.97
C PHE A 402 3.61 -30.13 25.18
N GLU A 403 2.91 -31.20 24.79
CA GLU A 403 1.63 -31.09 24.09
C GLU A 403 0.58 -30.37 24.95
N SER A 404 0.50 -30.72 26.23
CA SER A 404 -0.38 -30.03 27.18
C SER A 404 -0.06 -28.53 27.28
N ALA A 405 1.23 -28.15 27.27
CA ALA A 405 1.64 -26.75 27.33
C ALA A 405 1.30 -25.99 26.03
N LEU A 406 1.33 -26.65 24.87
CA LEU A 406 0.86 -26.07 23.61
C LEU A 406 -0.66 -25.87 23.61
N GLU A 407 -1.42 -26.87 24.07
CA GLU A 407 -2.88 -26.81 24.13
C GLU A 407 -3.37 -25.73 25.10
N ARG A 408 -2.70 -25.58 26.25
CA ARG A 408 -2.99 -24.50 27.22
C ARG A 408 -2.47 -23.13 26.78
N GLY A 409 -1.69 -23.05 25.70
CA GLY A 409 -1.09 -21.82 25.20
C GLY A 409 0.01 -21.25 26.10
N GLU A 410 0.58 -22.06 27.00
CA GLU A 410 1.73 -21.72 27.85
C GLU A 410 3.02 -21.67 27.02
N LEU A 411 3.13 -22.55 26.02
CA LEU A 411 4.12 -22.48 24.95
C LEU A 411 3.44 -22.13 23.63
N LYS A 412 4.06 -21.24 22.85
CA LYS A 412 3.60 -20.88 21.51
C LYS A 412 4.77 -20.95 20.52
N PRO A 413 4.59 -21.52 19.33
CA PRO A 413 5.61 -21.45 18.29
C PRO A 413 5.78 -19.99 17.84
N LEU A 414 7.01 -19.60 17.55
CA LEU A 414 7.26 -18.31 16.93
C LEU A 414 6.77 -18.30 15.47
N PRO A 415 6.39 -17.13 14.91
CA PRO A 415 5.92 -17.03 13.54
C PRO A 415 6.96 -17.51 12.51
N ALA A 416 6.52 -17.85 11.29
CA ALA A 416 7.46 -18.13 10.21
C ALA A 416 8.33 -16.88 9.91
N VAL A 417 9.60 -17.10 9.57
CA VAL A 417 10.50 -16.00 9.23
C VAL A 417 10.09 -15.40 7.90
N THR A 418 9.88 -14.10 7.86
CA THR A 418 9.80 -13.32 6.62
C THR A 418 11.10 -12.54 6.45
N PRO A 419 11.95 -12.88 5.47
CA PRO A 419 13.16 -12.11 5.18
C PRO A 419 12.82 -10.63 4.91
N PHE A 420 13.65 -9.72 5.39
CA PHE A 420 13.58 -8.29 5.10
C PHE A 420 13.45 -8.01 3.61
N GLY A 421 14.23 -8.68 2.77
CA GLY A 421 14.12 -8.50 1.31
C GLY A 421 12.79 -8.93 0.72
N GLN A 422 12.13 -9.92 1.30
CA GLN A 422 10.77 -10.27 0.93
C GLN A 422 9.79 -9.15 1.32
N VAL A 423 9.91 -8.63 2.55
CA VAL A 423 9.07 -7.50 3.02
C VAL A 423 9.25 -6.27 2.13
N VAL A 424 10.48 -5.93 1.76
CA VAL A 424 10.77 -4.82 0.83
C VAL A 424 10.08 -5.03 -0.51
N ARG A 425 10.23 -6.22 -1.12
CA ARG A 425 9.59 -6.52 -2.41
C ARG A 425 8.08 -6.40 -2.34
N GLU A 426 7.45 -7.01 -1.34
CA GLU A 426 6.00 -6.98 -1.15
C GLU A 426 5.49 -5.57 -0.87
N ALA A 427 6.20 -4.78 -0.05
CA ALA A 427 5.85 -3.39 0.24
C ALA A 427 5.95 -2.50 -1.00
N VAL A 428 7.04 -2.60 -1.75
CA VAL A 428 7.24 -1.86 -3.02
C VAL A 428 6.19 -2.25 -4.04
N GLN A 429 5.89 -3.55 -4.20
CA GLN A 429 4.87 -4.03 -5.11
C GLN A 429 3.48 -3.49 -4.74
N ALA A 430 3.09 -3.57 -3.47
CA ALA A 430 1.80 -3.07 -2.98
C ALA A 430 1.67 -1.56 -3.21
N LEU A 431 2.70 -0.78 -2.88
CA LEU A 431 2.70 0.68 -3.09
C LEU A 431 2.75 1.06 -4.57
N GLY A 432 3.43 0.27 -5.40
CA GLY A 432 3.42 0.42 -6.85
C GLY A 432 2.02 0.24 -7.44
N GLN A 433 1.25 -0.74 -6.95
CA GLN A 433 -0.15 -0.93 -7.35
C GLN A 433 -1.04 0.25 -6.94
N VAL A 434 -0.85 0.78 -5.73
CA VAL A 434 -1.55 1.98 -5.26
C VAL A 434 -1.21 3.17 -6.15
N LEU A 435 0.06 3.39 -6.46
CA LEU A 435 0.50 4.47 -7.35
C LEU A 435 -0.10 4.33 -8.75
N ALA A 436 -0.08 3.14 -9.33
CA ALA A 436 -0.67 2.88 -10.65
C ALA A 436 -2.17 3.19 -10.66
N THR A 437 -2.89 2.81 -9.59
CA THR A 437 -4.31 3.15 -9.42
C THR A 437 -4.52 4.65 -9.31
N GLN A 438 -3.71 5.36 -8.53
CA GLN A 438 -3.77 6.82 -8.42
C GLN A 438 -3.47 7.52 -9.75
N LYS A 439 -2.48 7.04 -10.52
CA LYS A 439 -2.16 7.57 -11.85
C LYS A 439 -3.36 7.47 -12.79
N ARG A 440 -4.00 6.29 -12.88
CA ARG A 440 -5.22 6.08 -13.69
C ARG A 440 -6.36 7.00 -13.25
N GLN A 441 -6.62 7.11 -11.96
CA GLN A 441 -7.65 8.01 -11.43
C GLN A 441 -7.38 9.49 -11.77
N ARG A 442 -6.13 9.94 -11.68
CA ARG A 442 -5.74 11.32 -12.06
C ARG A 442 -5.87 11.55 -13.57
N GLU A 443 -5.53 10.57 -14.39
CA GLU A 443 -5.69 10.64 -15.85
C GLU A 443 -7.15 10.69 -16.27
N GLU A 444 -8.00 9.85 -15.68
CA GLU A 444 -9.45 9.87 -15.91
C GLU A 444 -10.08 11.18 -15.46
N ALA A 445 -9.71 11.69 -14.29
CA ALA A 445 -10.17 12.99 -13.81
C ALA A 445 -9.74 14.13 -14.75
N ARG A 446 -8.50 14.11 -15.26
CA ARG A 446 -8.01 15.07 -16.27
C ARG A 446 -8.78 14.95 -17.59
N ARG A 447 -9.07 13.74 -18.04
CA ARG A 447 -9.87 13.50 -19.26
C ARG A 447 -11.28 14.06 -19.09
N GLN A 448 -11.96 13.71 -18.01
CA GLN A 448 -13.30 14.23 -17.70
C GLN A 448 -13.30 15.76 -17.55
N ALA A 449 -12.27 16.34 -16.93
CA ALA A 449 -12.15 17.81 -16.81
C ALA A 449 -11.96 18.47 -18.18
N ARG A 450 -11.15 17.88 -19.07
CA ARG A 450 -10.98 18.35 -20.45
C ARG A 450 -12.28 18.25 -21.24
N GLU A 451 -12.96 17.12 -21.18
CA GLU A 451 -14.27 16.92 -21.84
C GLU A 451 -15.31 17.92 -21.33
N ARG A 452 -15.38 18.15 -20.01
CA ARG A 452 -16.27 19.17 -19.42
C ARG A 452 -15.88 20.59 -19.86
N ALA A 453 -14.59 20.91 -19.89
CA ALA A 453 -14.11 22.22 -20.33
C ALA A 453 -14.40 22.46 -21.82
N GLU A 454 -14.20 21.45 -22.67
CA GLU A 454 -14.55 21.50 -24.09
C GLU A 454 -16.06 21.60 -24.31
N ALA A 455 -16.88 20.86 -23.54
CA ALA A 455 -18.33 20.97 -23.60
C ALA A 455 -18.82 22.37 -23.18
N ILE A 456 -18.22 22.96 -22.14
CA ILE A 456 -18.50 24.34 -21.73
C ILE A 456 -18.06 25.32 -22.84
N ARG A 457 -16.89 25.11 -23.44
CA ARG A 457 -16.40 25.96 -24.54
C ARG A 457 -17.32 25.89 -25.75
N ARG A 458 -17.73 24.69 -26.17
CA ARG A 458 -18.69 24.49 -27.28
C ARG A 458 -20.02 25.16 -27.01
N LYS A 459 -20.59 25.01 -25.81
CA LYS A 459 -21.83 25.71 -25.43
C LYS A 459 -21.68 27.23 -25.47
N LYS A 460 -20.55 27.77 -25.01
CA LYS A 460 -20.26 29.21 -25.10
C LYS A 460 -20.11 29.68 -26.54
N GLU A 461 -19.40 28.93 -27.39
CA GLU A 461 -19.24 29.22 -28.82
C GLU A 461 -20.57 29.16 -29.58
N GLU A 462 -21.44 28.20 -29.26
CA GLU A 462 -22.81 28.12 -29.80
C GLU A 462 -23.67 29.30 -29.34
N GLU A 463 -23.57 29.69 -28.07
CA GLU A 463 -24.29 30.84 -27.53
C GLU A 463 -23.81 32.16 -28.15
N THR A 464 -22.49 32.35 -28.33
CA THR A 464 -21.96 33.54 -29.00
C THR A 464 -22.36 33.57 -30.46
N ARG A 465 -22.27 32.46 -31.20
CA ARG A 465 -22.74 32.38 -32.60
C ARG A 465 -24.23 32.68 -32.72
N ARG A 466 -25.03 32.20 -31.76
CA ARG A 466 -26.47 32.51 -31.72
C ARG A 466 -26.72 34.00 -31.48
N ARG A 467 -26.01 34.63 -30.54
CA ARG A 467 -26.11 36.07 -30.30
C ARG A 467 -25.67 36.89 -31.51
N GLU A 468 -24.56 36.52 -32.16
CA GLU A 468 -24.07 37.16 -33.39
C GLU A 468 -25.07 37.01 -34.53
N ALA A 469 -25.66 35.82 -34.74
CA ALA A 469 -26.69 35.60 -35.75
C ALA A 469 -27.98 36.39 -35.44
N GLU A 470 -28.40 36.47 -34.18
CA GLU A 470 -29.55 37.29 -33.75
C GLU A 470 -29.27 38.79 -33.94
N GLU A 471 -28.06 39.26 -33.68
CA GLU A 471 -27.66 40.66 -33.90
C GLU A 471 -27.57 41.00 -35.39
N GLN A 472 -27.01 40.10 -36.20
CA GLN A 472 -26.91 40.27 -37.65
C GLN A 472 -28.30 40.27 -38.31
N ALA A 473 -29.20 39.37 -37.88
CA ALA A 473 -30.59 39.36 -38.34
C ALA A 473 -31.34 40.66 -37.96
N ARG A 474 -31.06 41.24 -36.78
CA ARG A 474 -31.63 42.55 -36.39
C ARG A 474 -31.11 43.68 -37.27
N ARG A 475 -29.80 43.72 -37.56
CA ARG A 475 -29.21 44.73 -38.45
C ARG A 475 -29.78 44.65 -39.86
N GLU A 476 -29.88 43.44 -40.43
CA GLU A 476 -30.48 43.24 -41.75
C GLU A 476 -31.96 43.64 -41.80
N ALA A 477 -32.72 43.39 -40.73
CA ALA A 477 -34.13 43.80 -40.64
C ALA A 477 -34.27 45.33 -40.55
N GLU A 478 -33.38 46.00 -39.81
CA GLU A 478 -33.37 47.46 -39.68
C GLU A 478 -32.94 48.14 -40.99
N GLU A 479 -31.92 47.63 -41.68
CA GLU A 479 -31.52 48.11 -43.01
C GLU A 479 -32.65 47.97 -44.04
N LYS A 480 -33.36 46.83 -44.03
CA LYS A 480 -34.54 46.64 -44.90
C LYS A 480 -35.65 47.63 -44.58
N ARG A 481 -35.91 47.91 -43.29
CA ARG A 481 -36.94 48.90 -42.89
C ARG A 481 -36.58 50.30 -43.36
N VAL A 482 -35.33 50.72 -43.19
CA VAL A 482 -34.84 52.04 -43.63
C VAL A 482 -34.87 52.16 -45.16
N ALA A 483 -34.53 51.10 -45.90
CA ALA A 483 -34.59 51.10 -47.36
C ALA A 483 -36.03 51.24 -47.89
N VAL A 484 -37.00 50.58 -47.24
CA VAL A 484 -38.43 50.71 -47.58
C VAL A 484 -38.93 52.13 -47.31
N GLU A 485 -38.63 52.70 -46.14
CA GLU A 485 -39.03 54.08 -45.81
C GLU A 485 -38.41 55.14 -46.75
N ALA A 486 -37.17 54.94 -47.20
CA ALA A 486 -36.50 55.83 -48.14
C ALA A 486 -37.14 55.77 -49.55
N ALA A 487 -37.51 54.58 -50.01
CA ALA A 487 -38.19 54.39 -51.29
C ALA A 487 -39.59 55.03 -51.31
N GLU A 488 -40.34 54.93 -50.20
CA GLU A 488 -41.66 55.56 -50.07
C GLU A 488 -41.58 57.09 -50.10
N ARG A 489 -40.53 57.70 -49.50
CA ARG A 489 -40.32 59.16 -49.55
C ARG A 489 -39.99 59.65 -50.96
N GLN A 490 -39.11 58.95 -51.68
CA GLN A 490 -38.78 59.32 -53.07
C GLN A 490 -40.00 59.24 -53.99
N ALA A 491 -40.83 58.20 -53.86
CA ALA A 491 -42.05 58.06 -54.66
C ALA A 491 -43.09 59.17 -54.38
N ALA A 492 -43.16 59.66 -53.13
CA ALA A 492 -44.06 60.76 -52.76
C ALA A 492 -43.61 62.11 -53.35
N GLU A 493 -42.31 62.39 -53.34
CA GLU A 493 -41.74 63.62 -53.91
C GLU A 493 -41.90 63.70 -55.44
N GLU A 494 -41.69 62.59 -56.16
CA GLU A 494 -41.89 62.53 -57.61
C GLU A 494 -43.36 62.73 -58.02
N ALA A 495 -44.30 62.20 -57.25
CA ALA A 495 -45.74 62.36 -57.49
C ALA A 495 -46.26 63.78 -57.19
N GLU A 496 -45.56 64.57 -56.39
CA GLU A 496 -45.89 65.96 -56.10
C GLU A 496 -45.36 66.91 -57.18
N ALA A 497 -44.15 66.66 -57.70
CA ALA A 497 -43.57 67.41 -58.82
C ALA A 497 -44.40 67.27 -60.11
N ALA A 498 -44.86 66.07 -60.44
CA ALA A 498 -45.69 65.83 -61.63
C ALA A 498 -47.03 66.59 -61.58
N ARG A 499 -47.63 66.75 -60.38
CA ARG A 499 -48.88 67.50 -60.19
C ARG A 499 -48.69 69.01 -60.41
N GLN A 500 -47.53 69.56 -60.05
CA GLN A 500 -47.22 70.98 -60.24
C GLN A 500 -47.01 71.35 -61.72
N GLU A 501 -46.35 70.48 -62.49
CA GLU A 501 -46.15 70.67 -63.93
C GLU A 501 -47.49 70.70 -64.70
N GLU A 502 -48.41 69.80 -64.38
CA GLU A 502 -49.70 69.71 -65.07
C GLU A 502 -50.62 70.90 -64.74
N ALA A 503 -50.57 71.40 -63.51
CA ALA A 503 -51.29 72.62 -63.10
C ALA A 503 -50.79 73.88 -63.84
N ALA A 504 -49.47 74.04 -63.97
CA ALA A 504 -48.86 75.19 -64.65
C ALA A 504 -49.21 75.23 -66.16
N ARG A 505 -49.15 74.08 -66.85
CA ARG A 505 -49.53 74.00 -68.27
C ARG A 505 -51.02 74.28 -68.49
N LYS A 506 -51.89 73.86 -67.56
CA LYS A 506 -53.31 74.14 -67.62
C LYS A 506 -53.61 75.64 -67.51
N GLU A 507 -52.95 76.36 -66.61
CA GLU A 507 -53.09 77.82 -66.48
C GLU A 507 -52.63 78.56 -67.74
N ILE A 508 -51.51 78.14 -68.34
CA ILE A 508 -51.00 78.72 -69.60
C ILE A 508 -52.00 78.52 -70.74
N ARG A 509 -52.58 77.32 -70.86
CA ARG A 509 -53.58 77.00 -71.87
C ARG A 509 -54.85 77.84 -71.71
N GLU A 510 -55.31 78.02 -70.46
CA GLU A 510 -56.44 78.90 -70.16
C GLU A 510 -56.13 80.36 -70.53
N ALA A 511 -54.93 80.86 -70.24
CA ALA A 511 -54.49 82.21 -70.57
C ALA A 511 -54.43 82.45 -72.10
N ILE A 512 -53.92 81.49 -72.87
CA ILE A 512 -53.90 81.53 -74.34
C ILE A 512 -55.33 81.52 -74.90
N SER A 513 -56.22 80.71 -74.33
CA SER A 513 -57.60 80.62 -74.81
C SER A 513 -58.35 81.96 -74.71
N LYS A 514 -58.03 82.77 -73.69
CA LYS A 514 -58.66 84.08 -73.39
C LYS A 514 -58.07 85.26 -74.19
N LEU A 515 -57.07 85.04 -75.03
CA LEU A 515 -56.48 86.08 -75.89
C LEU A 515 -57.51 86.66 -76.87
N LYS A 516 -57.73 87.97 -76.79
CA LYS A 516 -58.57 88.75 -77.71
C LYS A 516 -57.72 89.34 -78.84
N LEU A 517 -58.35 89.55 -80.00
CA LEU A 517 -57.72 90.21 -81.15
C LEU A 517 -57.15 91.58 -80.72
N GLY A 518 -55.87 91.80 -81.01
CA GLY A 518 -55.13 92.99 -80.63
C GLY A 518 -54.22 92.87 -79.38
N ALA A 519 -54.21 91.73 -78.69
CA ALA A 519 -53.30 91.48 -77.56
C ALA A 519 -51.83 91.38 -78.00
N TRP A 520 -50.89 91.80 -77.15
CA TRP A 520 -49.46 91.71 -77.44
C TRP A 520 -48.84 90.51 -76.74
N ILE A 521 -47.93 89.84 -77.44
CA ILE A 521 -47.02 88.87 -76.85
C ILE A 521 -45.60 89.39 -77.00
N GLU A 522 -44.76 89.10 -76.01
CA GLU A 522 -43.33 89.28 -76.11
C GLU A 522 -42.70 87.94 -76.42
N ARG A 523 -41.92 87.87 -77.50
CA ARG A 523 -41.17 86.68 -77.87
C ARG A 523 -39.69 86.95 -77.72
N SER A 524 -39.03 86.12 -76.92
CA SER A 524 -37.57 86.11 -76.80
C SER A 524 -37.02 85.03 -77.72
N SER A 525 -36.20 85.42 -78.69
CA SER A 525 -35.43 84.47 -79.49
C SER A 525 -34.03 84.39 -78.92
N ALA A 526 -33.48 83.19 -78.79
CA ALA A 526 -32.11 83.00 -78.29
C ALA A 526 -31.12 83.83 -79.13
N GLY A 527 -30.54 84.86 -78.52
CA GLY A 527 -29.54 85.74 -79.15
C GLY A 527 -30.04 87.01 -79.85
N ALA A 528 -31.33 87.38 -79.73
CA ALA A 528 -31.86 88.64 -80.29
C ALA A 528 -32.77 89.39 -79.30
N ASP A 529 -32.89 90.72 -79.46
CA ASP A 529 -33.75 91.56 -78.62
C ASP A 529 -35.22 91.10 -78.66
N PRO A 530 -35.94 91.17 -77.52
CA PRO A 530 -37.31 90.71 -77.42
C PRO A 530 -38.23 91.47 -78.39
N THR A 531 -39.00 90.71 -79.16
CA THR A 531 -39.91 91.25 -80.19
C THR A 531 -41.34 91.24 -79.67
N LYS A 532 -42.01 92.40 -79.74
CA LYS A 532 -43.42 92.55 -79.34
C LYS A 532 -44.30 92.34 -80.56
N LEU A 533 -45.11 91.29 -80.54
CA LEU A 533 -45.99 90.94 -81.65
C LEU A 533 -47.46 91.07 -81.21
N LYS A 534 -48.27 91.74 -82.00
CA LYS A 534 -49.70 91.95 -81.77
C LYS A 534 -50.51 90.86 -82.46
N LEU A 535 -51.45 90.24 -81.76
CA LEU A 535 -52.37 89.26 -82.33
C LEU A 535 -53.29 89.95 -83.34
N ALA A 536 -53.09 89.68 -84.62
CA ALA A 536 -53.86 90.29 -85.71
C ALA A 536 -55.08 89.44 -86.08
N VAL A 537 -54.90 88.12 -86.16
CA VAL A 537 -55.95 87.20 -86.63
C VAL A 537 -55.90 85.91 -85.81
N ARG A 538 -57.08 85.41 -85.43
CA ARG A 538 -57.27 84.08 -84.84
C ARG A 538 -58.15 83.24 -85.75
N ILE A 539 -57.65 82.09 -86.18
CA ILE A 539 -58.35 81.16 -87.06
C ILE A 539 -58.80 79.97 -86.23
N ASN A 540 -60.07 79.96 -85.81
CA ASN A 540 -60.59 78.97 -84.86
C ASN A 540 -60.62 77.53 -85.40
N ALA A 541 -60.84 77.33 -86.71
CA ALA A 541 -60.93 76.00 -87.32
C ALA A 541 -59.60 75.23 -87.29
N SER A 542 -58.46 75.93 -87.27
CA SER A 542 -57.11 75.34 -87.25
C SER A 542 -56.30 75.69 -86.00
N ARG A 543 -56.92 76.40 -85.03
CA ARG A 543 -56.28 76.92 -83.79
C ARG A 543 -54.96 77.66 -84.05
N LYS A 544 -54.87 78.38 -85.17
CA LYS A 544 -53.72 79.20 -85.54
C LYS A 544 -53.93 80.65 -85.12
N LEU A 545 -52.90 81.22 -84.49
CA LEU A 545 -52.78 82.61 -84.07
C LEU A 545 -51.75 83.29 -84.97
N VAL A 546 -52.15 84.38 -85.61
CA VAL A 546 -51.29 85.16 -86.50
C VAL A 546 -50.94 86.48 -85.83
N PHE A 547 -49.66 86.70 -85.59
CA PHE A 547 -49.15 87.89 -84.94
C PHE A 547 -48.39 88.79 -85.92
N VAL A 548 -48.48 90.11 -85.70
CA VAL A 548 -47.85 91.17 -86.51
C VAL A 548 -47.05 92.15 -85.66
N ASP A 549 -45.98 92.72 -86.20
CA ASP A 549 -45.14 93.72 -85.51
C ASP A 549 -45.79 95.14 -85.52
N ARG A 550 -45.22 96.11 -84.80
CA ARG A 550 -45.71 97.50 -84.61
C ARG A 550 -46.00 98.27 -85.91
N LEU A 551 -45.40 97.86 -87.02
CA LEU A 551 -45.55 98.45 -88.36
C LEU A 551 -46.41 97.61 -89.31
N GLY A 552 -46.99 96.49 -88.86
CA GLY A 552 -47.91 95.66 -89.63
C GLY A 552 -47.29 94.81 -90.76
N LEU A 553 -45.96 94.73 -90.87
CA LEU A 553 -45.25 94.14 -92.03
C LEU A 553 -44.81 92.67 -91.84
N ASN A 554 -44.51 92.22 -90.63
CA ASN A 554 -44.01 90.85 -90.37
C ASN A 554 -45.11 89.91 -89.87
N ARG A 555 -45.44 88.87 -90.64
CA ARG A 555 -46.47 87.88 -90.30
C ARG A 555 -45.85 86.63 -89.67
N THR A 556 -46.09 86.42 -88.38
CA THR A 556 -45.68 85.18 -87.68
C THR A 556 -46.91 84.35 -87.34
N GLU A 557 -46.96 83.12 -87.83
CA GLU A 557 -48.06 82.17 -87.57
C GLU A 557 -47.61 81.14 -86.53
N MET A 558 -48.44 80.89 -85.52
CA MET A 558 -48.18 79.87 -84.49
C MET A 558 -49.49 79.21 -84.05
N THR A 559 -49.44 77.95 -83.63
CA THR A 559 -50.62 77.28 -83.06
C THR A 559 -50.76 77.62 -81.57
N GLU A 560 -51.95 77.41 -81.00
CA GLU A 560 -52.15 77.55 -79.55
C GLU A 560 -51.23 76.62 -78.75
N THR A 561 -50.94 75.41 -79.26
CA THR A 561 -50.02 74.45 -78.65
C THR A 561 -48.56 74.92 -78.70
N ASP A 562 -48.12 75.48 -79.84
CA ASP A 562 -46.76 76.03 -79.96
C ASP A 562 -46.55 77.25 -79.06
N LEU A 563 -47.61 78.04 -78.85
CA LEU A 563 -47.58 79.18 -77.93
C LEU A 563 -47.58 78.71 -76.46
N GLU A 564 -48.30 77.62 -76.13
CA GLU A 564 -48.32 76.99 -74.80
C GLU A 564 -46.93 76.48 -74.40
N GLU A 565 -46.28 75.73 -75.30
CA GLU A 565 -44.95 75.19 -75.09
C GLU A 565 -43.91 76.30 -74.93
N ARG A 566 -43.97 77.34 -75.78
CA ARG A 566 -43.05 78.48 -75.70
C ARG A 566 -43.24 79.33 -74.43
N ILE A 567 -44.46 79.42 -73.90
CA ILE A 567 -44.70 80.10 -72.63
C ILE A 567 -44.21 79.24 -71.45
N TYR A 568 -44.43 77.91 -71.49
CA TYR A 568 -43.95 76.99 -70.46
C TYR A 568 -42.42 76.94 -70.38
N GLU A 569 -41.74 76.95 -71.52
CA GLU A 569 -40.28 77.01 -71.62
C GLU A 569 -39.71 78.42 -71.37
N GLY A 570 -40.57 79.43 -71.18
CA GLY A 570 -40.17 80.81 -70.90
C GLY A 570 -39.65 81.62 -72.10
N SER A 571 -39.80 81.11 -73.33
CA SER A 571 -39.38 81.76 -74.58
C SER A 571 -40.44 82.70 -75.19
N ALA A 572 -41.65 82.73 -74.63
CA ALA A 572 -42.69 83.71 -74.91
C ALA A 572 -43.41 84.15 -73.63
N ARG A 573 -43.88 85.40 -73.56
CA ARG A 573 -44.69 85.93 -72.45
C ARG A 573 -45.90 86.70 -72.98
N LEU A 574 -47.02 86.55 -72.28
CA LEU A 574 -48.25 87.32 -72.54
C LEU A 574 -48.10 88.70 -71.92
N LEU A 575 -48.30 89.77 -72.71
CA LEU A 575 -48.32 91.14 -72.20
C LEU A 575 -49.79 91.54 -72.00
N SER A 576 -50.30 91.47 -70.78
CA SER A 576 -51.61 92.03 -70.43
C SER A 576 -51.55 93.56 -70.38
N GLN A 577 -52.64 94.23 -70.77
CA GLN A 577 -52.75 95.70 -70.76
C GLN A 577 -52.94 96.31 -69.36
N GLU A 578 -52.85 95.52 -68.31
CA GLU A 578 -52.96 95.93 -66.91
C GLU A 578 -51.93 95.12 -66.10
N ALA A 579 -50.70 95.63 -65.98
CA ALA A 579 -49.70 95.26 -64.94
C ALA A 579 -48.35 95.98 -65.15
N GLU A 580 -48.34 97.29 -65.40
CA GLU A 580 -47.17 98.11 -65.04
C GLU A 580 -47.36 98.55 -63.59
N PHE A 581 -47.05 97.71 -62.59
CA PHE A 581 -46.85 98.19 -61.21
C PHE A 581 -46.14 97.22 -60.22
N GLU A 582 -45.71 96.01 -60.62
CA GLU A 582 -45.13 95.02 -59.67
C GLU A 582 -43.65 94.66 -59.87
N ASP A 583 -42.91 95.33 -60.76
CA ASP A 583 -41.51 94.97 -61.08
C ASP A 583 -40.44 95.71 -60.24
N THR A 584 -40.79 96.20 -59.05
CA THR A 584 -39.82 96.92 -58.20
C THR A 584 -39.59 96.30 -56.82
N LEU A 585 -40.28 95.20 -56.46
CA LEU A 585 -40.22 94.61 -55.10
C LEU A 585 -39.58 93.22 -54.98
N SER A 586 -39.27 92.52 -56.09
CA SER A 586 -38.67 91.16 -56.01
C SER A 586 -37.14 91.12 -56.02
N ARG A 587 -36.46 92.26 -56.24
CA ARG A 587 -34.98 92.31 -56.38
C ARG A 587 -34.17 92.32 -55.07
N VAL A 588 -34.80 92.27 -53.89
CA VAL A 588 -34.09 92.52 -52.61
C VAL A 588 -34.16 91.41 -51.55
N VAL A 589 -34.89 90.30 -51.72
CA VAL A 589 -34.89 89.24 -50.67
C VAL A 589 -34.77 87.85 -51.28
N GLY A 590 -33.55 87.30 -51.27
CA GLY A 590 -33.28 85.93 -51.72
C GLY A 590 -31.85 85.41 -51.49
N ARG A 591 -30.95 86.21 -50.92
CA ARG A 591 -29.77 85.69 -50.23
C ARG A 591 -30.14 85.52 -48.76
N ILE A 592 -30.16 84.28 -48.29
CA ILE A 592 -29.90 83.79 -46.93
C ILE A 592 -30.68 82.48 -46.74
N ARG A 593 -30.00 81.35 -46.94
CA ARG A 593 -29.94 80.23 -45.98
C ARG A 593 -28.94 79.17 -46.47
N VAL A 594 -27.70 79.36 -46.05
CA VAL A 594 -26.72 78.31 -45.78
C VAL A 594 -26.48 78.34 -44.27
N GLY A 595 -26.44 77.16 -43.64
CA GLY A 595 -26.14 76.92 -42.21
C GLY A 595 -27.30 76.17 -41.56
N ARG A 596 -27.20 74.87 -41.26
CA ARG A 596 -26.16 74.18 -40.50
C ARG A 596 -26.17 72.68 -40.83
#